data_AF-A0A5P2AY30-F1
#
_entry.id   AF-A0A5P2AY30-F1
#
_cell.length_a   1.000
_cell.length_b   1.000
_cell.length_c   1.000
_cell.angle_alpha   90.00
_cell.angle_beta   90.00
_cell.angle_gamma   90.00
#
_symmetry.space_group_name_H-M   'P 1'
#
loop_
_entity.id
_entity.type
_entity.pdbx_description
1 polymer ?
#
loop_
_entity_poly.entity_id
_entity_poly.type
_entity_poly.pdbx_seq_one_letter_code
_entity_poly.pdbx_strand_id
1 'polypeptide(L)'
;MAAVIGVVGAYLVSSNNNGNANPAPPAAQGPATGTTSPGEGVQGGDKAPSDSSESPEATQSSEAAESSEPPAPVTPSGKPAGTVEWQGALALTYAENKDLDSTPPVHSGINVENDVSIYTFGTSPRMQLGNGVKSLVWKDASKVPAYADCAGVVDTLGTSTEVNLKTGLALCVSTNDGRLARLTVKELSGLASDTTGIFDVVVWSR
;
A
#
# COMPACT_ATOMS: atom_id res chain seq x y z
N MET A 1 -45.55 0.45 -11.06
CA MET A 1 -44.63 1.45 -11.66
C MET A 1 -44.39 2.50 -10.59
N ALA A 2 -43.13 2.76 -10.22
CA ALA A 2 -42.78 3.77 -9.22
C ALA A 2 -41.92 4.84 -9.88
N ALA A 3 -42.27 6.12 -9.68
CA ALA A 3 -41.53 7.24 -10.22
C ALA A 3 -40.42 7.66 -9.24
N VAL A 4 -39.21 7.87 -9.76
CA VAL A 4 -38.09 8.42 -8.99
C VAL A 4 -37.93 9.88 -9.38
N ILE A 5 -38.07 10.78 -8.40
CA ILE A 5 -37.88 12.22 -8.59
C ILE A 5 -36.38 12.51 -8.49
N GLY A 6 -35.78 12.93 -9.60
CA GLY A 6 -34.38 13.34 -9.63
C GLY A 6 -34.17 14.75 -9.05
N VAL A 7 -33.09 14.94 -8.30
CA VAL A 7 -32.62 16.27 -7.88
C VAL A 7 -31.34 16.58 -8.64
N VAL A 8 -31.37 17.58 -9.50
CA VAL A 8 -30.20 18.08 -10.24
C VAL A 8 -29.62 19.26 -9.46
N GLY A 9 -28.49 19.04 -8.78
CA GLY A 9 -27.73 20.11 -8.12
C GLY A 9 -26.77 20.77 -9.12
N ALA A 10 -27.10 21.97 -9.58
CA ALA A 10 -26.18 22.77 -10.39
C ALA A 10 -25.26 23.60 -9.48
N TYR A 11 -23.95 23.40 -9.59
CA TYR A 11 -22.95 24.27 -8.97
C TYR A 11 -22.33 25.17 -10.04
N LEU A 12 -22.58 26.47 -9.94
CA LEU A 12 -21.80 27.50 -10.62
C LEU A 12 -20.73 27.98 -9.65
N VAL A 13 -19.46 27.99 -10.05
CA VAL A 13 -18.43 28.77 -9.38
C VAL A 13 -17.57 29.50 -10.40
N SER A 14 -17.30 30.77 -10.12
CA SER A 14 -16.83 31.74 -11.10
C SER A 14 -15.32 31.67 -11.32
N SER A 15 -14.90 31.70 -12.59
CA SER A 15 -13.52 32.00 -12.96
C SER A 15 -13.15 33.41 -12.51
N ASN A 16 -12.18 33.56 -11.60
CA ASN A 16 -11.62 34.87 -11.26
C ASN A 16 -10.17 34.95 -11.75
N ASN A 17 -9.95 35.80 -12.74
CA ASN A 17 -8.65 36.04 -13.37
C ASN A 17 -7.89 37.12 -12.58
N ASN A 18 -6.69 36.83 -12.09
CA ASN A 18 -5.73 37.84 -11.63
C ASN A 18 -4.32 37.26 -11.67
N GLY A 19 -3.46 37.83 -12.51
CA GLY A 19 -2.04 37.47 -12.55
C GLY A 19 -1.23 38.20 -11.49
N ASN A 20 -0.11 37.62 -11.09
CA ASN A 20 1.06 38.40 -10.68
C ASN A 20 2.37 37.62 -10.87
N ALA A 21 3.48 38.36 -10.98
CA ALA A 21 4.76 37.82 -11.44
C ALA A 21 5.45 36.88 -10.45
N ASN A 22 6.19 35.91 -10.99
CA ASN A 22 7.02 34.95 -10.26
C ASN A 22 8.44 35.52 -10.02
N PRO A 23 8.94 35.66 -8.78
CA PRO A 23 10.35 35.95 -8.51
C PRO A 23 11.17 34.64 -8.50
N ALA A 24 12.26 34.60 -9.25
CA ALA A 24 13.14 33.43 -9.32
C ALA A 24 13.96 33.23 -8.01
N PRO A 25 14.25 31.97 -7.60
CA PRO A 25 15.12 31.70 -6.46
C PRO A 25 16.61 31.94 -6.81
N PRO A 26 17.45 32.41 -5.87
CA PRO A 26 18.88 32.60 -6.09
C PRO A 26 19.65 31.27 -6.06
N ALA A 27 20.71 31.17 -6.87
CA ALA A 27 21.61 30.03 -6.90
C ALA A 27 22.65 30.09 -5.76
N ALA A 28 22.95 28.94 -5.15
CA ALA A 28 24.04 28.79 -4.20
C ALA A 28 25.28 28.17 -4.87
N GLN A 29 26.45 28.78 -4.66
CA GLN A 29 27.74 28.31 -5.17
C GLN A 29 28.46 27.45 -4.11
N GLY A 30 29.25 26.45 -4.55
CA GLY A 30 30.29 25.82 -3.71
C GLY A 30 31.49 26.77 -3.49
N PRO A 31 32.63 26.34 -2.89
CA PRO A 31 33.25 25.00 -2.95
C PRO A 31 33.48 24.41 -1.51
N ALA A 32 34.35 23.45 -1.18
CA ALA A 32 35.51 22.86 -1.87
C ALA A 32 35.90 21.42 -1.42
N THR A 33 36.99 20.95 -2.03
CA THR A 33 37.77 19.71 -1.84
C THR A 33 38.49 19.55 -0.50
N GLY A 34 38.65 18.30 -0.05
CA GLY A 34 39.67 17.82 0.91
C GLY A 34 40.14 16.41 0.53
N THR A 35 41.43 16.08 0.73
CA THR A 35 42.14 15.02 -0.01
C THR A 35 42.61 13.85 0.87
N THR A 36 43.12 12.79 0.21
CA THR A 36 44.07 11.74 0.65
C THR A 36 43.61 10.42 1.30
N SER A 37 44.24 9.36 0.79
CA SER A 37 44.19 7.91 1.09
C SER A 37 45.40 7.49 1.96
N PRO A 38 45.78 6.21 2.15
CA PRO A 38 45.04 4.95 2.36
C PRO A 38 45.51 4.20 3.65
N GLY A 39 45.08 2.95 3.88
CA GLY A 39 45.63 2.07 4.94
C GLY A 39 45.47 0.57 4.62
N GLU A 40 46.51 -0.23 4.88
CA GLU A 40 46.70 -1.60 4.36
C GLU A 40 46.80 -2.67 5.48
N GLY A 41 46.54 -3.95 5.15
CA GLY A 41 46.92 -5.14 5.94
C GLY A 41 45.89 -5.65 6.97
N VAL A 42 45.85 -6.93 7.36
CA VAL A 42 46.75 -8.09 7.10
C VAL A 42 45.95 -9.43 7.05
N GLN A 43 46.55 -10.45 6.43
CA GLN A 43 46.10 -11.84 6.23
C GLN A 43 45.93 -12.72 7.50
N GLY A 44 45.27 -13.88 7.32
CA GLY A 44 45.53 -15.13 8.06
C GLY A 44 44.36 -15.61 8.94
N GLY A 45 43.97 -16.90 8.94
CA GLY A 45 44.44 -18.04 8.16
C GLY A 45 43.60 -19.31 8.41
N ASP A 46 43.71 -20.24 7.46
CA ASP A 46 43.38 -21.67 7.44
C ASP A 46 42.63 -22.38 8.59
N LYS A 47 41.67 -23.26 8.23
CA LYS A 47 41.81 -24.75 8.31
C LYS A 47 40.50 -25.52 8.64
N ALA A 48 39.93 -26.19 7.64
CA ALA A 48 39.08 -27.40 7.78
C ALA A 48 40.01 -28.65 7.93
N PRO A 49 39.59 -29.92 8.19
CA PRO A 49 38.33 -30.57 7.75
C PRO A 49 37.74 -31.70 8.65
N SER A 50 36.76 -32.45 8.12
CA SER A 50 36.47 -33.91 8.35
C SER A 50 35.94 -34.36 9.73
N ASP A 51 35.21 -35.49 9.89
CA ASP A 51 34.48 -36.39 8.95
C ASP A 51 33.51 -37.30 9.75
N SER A 52 32.59 -38.00 9.05
CA SER A 52 31.98 -39.30 9.47
C SER A 52 31.18 -39.37 10.81
N SER A 53 30.30 -40.34 11.09
CA SER A 53 29.52 -41.30 10.28
C SER A 53 28.39 -41.93 11.13
N GLU A 54 27.44 -42.54 10.43
CA GLU A 54 26.62 -43.70 10.84
C GLU A 54 25.50 -43.62 11.90
N SER A 55 24.49 -44.44 11.62
CA SER A 55 23.30 -44.79 12.41
C SER A 55 23.62 -46.00 13.31
N PRO A 56 22.78 -46.32 14.31
CA PRO A 56 21.86 -47.43 14.05
C PRO A 56 20.43 -47.23 14.56
N GLU A 57 19.52 -48.01 13.96
CA GLU A 57 18.18 -48.27 14.50
C GLU A 57 18.24 -48.88 15.90
N ALA A 58 17.27 -48.51 16.74
CA ALA A 58 16.91 -49.25 17.95
C ALA A 58 15.37 -49.40 18.01
N THR A 59 14.88 -50.53 17.50
CA THR A 59 13.47 -50.92 17.64
C THR A 59 13.18 -51.28 19.09
N GLN A 60 12.25 -50.57 19.74
CA GLN A 60 11.66 -51.04 20.99
C GLN A 60 10.16 -50.75 21.05
N SER A 61 9.37 -51.80 20.87
CA SER A 61 7.93 -51.77 21.16
C SER A 61 7.70 -51.64 22.66
N SER A 62 6.80 -50.74 23.05
CA SER A 62 6.08 -50.77 24.32
C SER A 62 4.68 -50.24 24.08
N GLU A 63 3.68 -51.14 24.05
CA GLU A 63 2.28 -50.74 24.14
C GLU A 63 2.04 -50.11 25.52
N ALA A 64 1.73 -48.82 25.54
CA ALA A 64 1.09 -48.16 26.66
C ALA A 64 -0.28 -47.67 26.18
N ALA A 65 -1.36 -48.21 26.77
CA ALA A 65 -2.72 -47.77 26.47
C ALA A 65 -2.97 -46.41 27.14
N GLU A 66 -2.59 -45.33 26.45
CA GLU A 66 -2.81 -43.97 26.92
C GLU A 66 -4.28 -43.57 26.67
N SER A 67 -4.99 -43.24 27.75
CA SER A 67 -6.37 -42.76 27.67
C SER A 67 -6.38 -41.33 27.15
N SER A 68 -6.44 -41.17 25.83
CA SER A 68 -6.48 -39.86 25.20
C SER A 68 -7.80 -39.13 25.50
N GLU A 69 -7.79 -38.28 26.52
CA GLU A 69 -8.77 -37.22 26.67
C GLU A 69 -8.76 -36.36 25.39
N PRO A 70 -9.92 -36.03 24.78
CA PRO A 70 -9.95 -35.28 23.54
C PRO A 70 -9.26 -33.92 23.74
N PRO A 71 -8.30 -33.53 22.88
CA PRO A 71 -7.59 -32.27 23.05
C PRO A 71 -8.59 -31.12 23.05
N ALA A 72 -8.49 -30.24 24.05
CA ALA A 72 -9.30 -29.04 24.13
C ALA A 72 -9.22 -28.27 22.80
N PRO A 73 -10.34 -27.71 22.29
CA PRO A 73 -10.35 -27.03 21.01
C PRO A 73 -9.37 -25.87 21.05
N VAL A 74 -8.25 -26.02 20.36
CA VAL A 74 -7.27 -24.95 20.15
C VAL A 74 -7.95 -23.87 19.33
N THR A 75 -8.44 -22.83 20.00
CA THR A 75 -8.88 -21.61 19.33
C THR A 75 -7.68 -21.11 18.55
N PRO A 76 -7.71 -21.08 17.20
CA PRO A 76 -6.57 -20.61 16.43
C PRO A 76 -6.37 -19.14 16.81
N SER A 77 -5.23 -18.85 17.43
CA SER A 77 -4.81 -17.48 17.74
C SER A 77 -4.37 -16.81 16.43
N GLY A 78 -5.34 -16.59 15.55
CA GLY A 78 -5.15 -15.90 14.29
C GLY A 78 -4.70 -14.47 14.56
N LYS A 79 -3.74 -13.99 13.76
CA LYS A 79 -3.40 -12.56 13.68
C LYS A 79 -4.72 -11.77 13.56
N PRO A 80 -4.95 -10.73 14.39
CA PRO A 80 -6.24 -10.04 14.43
C PRO A 80 -6.68 -9.67 13.02
N ALA A 81 -7.92 -10.00 12.67
CA ALA A 81 -8.52 -9.49 11.45
C ALA A 81 -8.92 -8.04 11.73
N GLY A 82 -8.29 -7.07 11.06
CA GLY A 82 -8.62 -5.66 11.21
C GLY A 82 -10.11 -5.40 10.96
N THR A 83 -10.71 -4.54 11.78
CA THR A 83 -12.12 -4.19 11.69
C THR A 83 -12.35 -3.40 10.41
N VAL A 84 -13.38 -3.73 9.64
CA VAL A 84 -13.77 -2.89 8.48
C VAL A 84 -14.37 -1.60 8.99
N GLU A 85 -13.69 -0.49 8.72
CA GLU A 85 -14.09 0.86 9.12
C GLU A 85 -14.91 1.52 8.01
N TRP A 86 -14.52 1.29 6.75
CA TRP A 86 -15.31 1.68 5.59
C TRP A 86 -15.18 0.67 4.45
N GLN A 87 -16.25 0.51 3.67
CA GLN A 87 -16.25 -0.24 2.42
C GLN A 87 -17.22 0.39 1.44
N GLY A 88 -16.78 0.61 0.20
CA GLY A 88 -17.62 1.22 -0.84
C GLY A 88 -16.90 1.45 -2.15
N ALA A 89 -17.60 2.05 -3.10
CA ALA A 89 -16.99 2.57 -4.32
C ALA A 89 -16.39 3.95 -4.03
N LEU A 90 -15.15 4.18 -4.46
CA LEU A 90 -14.47 5.47 -4.43
C LEU A 90 -14.18 5.92 -5.86
N ALA A 91 -14.58 7.15 -6.19
CA ALA A 91 -14.11 7.84 -7.39
C ALA A 91 -12.90 8.71 -7.03
N LEU A 92 -11.82 8.57 -7.80
CA LEU A 92 -10.73 9.54 -7.84
C LEU A 92 -10.82 10.29 -9.16
N THR A 93 -10.86 11.62 -9.10
CA THR A 93 -10.72 12.47 -10.29
C THR A 93 -9.31 13.06 -10.36
N TYR A 94 -8.92 13.58 -11.52
CA TYR A 94 -7.55 14.03 -11.78
C TYR A 94 -7.03 15.02 -10.73
N ALA A 95 -5.90 14.68 -10.11
CA ALA A 95 -5.22 15.43 -9.05
C ALA A 95 -6.10 15.71 -7.80
N GLU A 96 -7.26 15.07 -7.67
CA GLU A 96 -8.09 15.14 -6.48
C GLU A 96 -7.54 14.17 -5.43
N ASN A 97 -7.09 14.71 -4.31
CA ASN A 97 -6.55 13.92 -3.20
C ASN A 97 -7.67 13.41 -2.29
N LYS A 98 -7.53 12.16 -1.83
CA LYS A 98 -8.39 11.54 -0.82
C LYS A 98 -7.55 11.03 0.36
N ASP A 99 -8.00 11.39 1.54
CA ASP A 99 -7.72 10.75 2.81
C ASP A 99 -8.59 9.49 2.93
N LEU A 100 -7.95 8.33 3.11
CA LEU A 100 -8.58 7.01 3.30
C LEU A 100 -8.83 6.69 4.77
N ASP A 101 -8.25 7.46 5.70
CA ASP A 101 -8.46 7.36 7.14
C ASP A 101 -9.80 8.00 7.58
N SER A 102 -10.32 8.93 6.79
CA SER A 102 -11.69 9.42 6.84
C SER A 102 -12.74 8.37 6.41
N THR A 103 -13.92 8.41 7.02
CA THR A 103 -15.05 7.50 6.73
C THR A 103 -16.33 8.30 6.44
N PRO A 104 -16.81 8.36 5.18
CA PRO A 104 -16.16 7.85 3.97
C PRO A 104 -14.87 8.63 3.62
N PRO A 105 -14.00 8.09 2.75
CA PRO A 105 -12.84 8.81 2.24
C PRO A 105 -13.23 10.11 1.54
N VAL A 106 -12.62 11.20 1.97
CA VAL A 106 -12.87 12.57 1.48
C VAL A 106 -11.54 13.27 1.25
N HIS A 107 -11.58 14.44 0.61
CA HIS A 107 -10.40 15.30 0.58
C HIS A 107 -10.19 15.92 1.97
N SER A 108 -9.07 15.60 2.62
CA SER A 108 -8.58 16.40 3.75
C SER A 108 -7.87 17.62 3.14
N GLY A 109 -8.11 18.84 3.65
CA GLY A 109 -7.75 20.09 2.96
C GLY A 109 -6.26 20.36 2.65
N ILE A 110 -5.97 21.59 2.22
CA ILE A 110 -4.60 22.01 1.86
C ILE A 110 -3.70 21.94 3.11
N ASN A 111 -2.63 21.14 3.04
CA ASN A 111 -1.64 20.82 4.09
C ASN A 111 -2.01 19.72 5.10
N VAL A 112 -3.00 18.86 4.84
CA VAL A 112 -3.26 17.67 5.67
C VAL A 112 -3.07 16.37 4.90
N GLU A 113 -2.95 15.30 5.68
CA GLU A 113 -2.70 13.93 5.29
C GLU A 113 -3.79 13.41 4.34
N ASN A 114 -3.46 13.36 3.05
CA ASN A 114 -4.24 12.68 2.03
C ASN A 114 -3.41 11.52 1.51
N ASP A 115 -4.01 10.35 1.35
CA ASP A 115 -3.27 9.13 1.01
C ASP A 115 -3.04 8.92 -0.48
N VAL A 116 -4.05 9.26 -1.30
CA VAL A 116 -4.09 8.86 -2.71
C VAL A 116 -4.70 9.93 -3.60
N SER A 117 -4.18 10.04 -4.81
CA SER A 117 -4.85 10.71 -5.93
C SER A 117 -4.57 9.96 -7.23
N ILE A 118 -5.32 10.27 -8.28
CA ILE A 118 -5.09 9.75 -9.64
C ILE A 118 -4.65 10.87 -10.56
N TYR A 119 -3.73 10.57 -11.48
CA TYR A 119 -3.40 11.46 -12.59
C TYR A 119 -2.98 10.60 -13.80
N THR A 120 -2.90 11.18 -15.00
CA THR A 120 -2.33 10.50 -16.18
C THR A 120 -1.11 11.24 -16.69
N PHE A 121 -0.02 10.52 -16.92
CA PHE A 121 1.16 11.01 -17.63
C PHE A 121 1.35 10.24 -18.93
N GLY A 122 1.41 10.95 -20.05
CA GLY A 122 1.30 10.34 -21.38
C GLY A 122 -0.08 9.69 -21.55
N THR A 123 -0.09 8.36 -21.69
CA THR A 123 -1.30 7.55 -21.89
C THR A 123 -1.62 6.60 -20.74
N SER A 124 -0.87 6.66 -19.63
CA SER A 124 -0.99 5.73 -18.51
C SER A 124 -1.52 6.41 -17.25
N PRO A 125 -2.73 6.05 -16.76
CA PRO A 125 -3.20 6.47 -15.45
C PRO A 125 -2.28 5.93 -14.34
N ARG A 126 -2.05 6.74 -13.33
CA ARG A 126 -1.19 6.46 -12.18
C ARG A 126 -1.87 6.88 -10.89
N MET A 127 -1.68 6.07 -9.85
CA MET A 127 -1.96 6.47 -8.48
C MET A 127 -0.72 7.16 -7.91
N GLN A 128 -0.90 8.40 -7.48
CA GLN A 128 0.05 9.08 -6.61
C GLN A 128 -0.25 8.68 -5.16
N LEU A 129 0.80 8.59 -4.35
CA LEU A 129 0.71 8.29 -2.92
C LEU A 129 1.08 9.52 -2.11
N GLY A 130 0.42 9.70 -0.98
CA GLY A 130 0.71 10.72 0.02
C GLY A 130 2.05 10.51 0.71
N ASN A 131 2.45 11.49 1.51
CA ASN A 131 3.64 11.35 2.34
C ASN A 131 3.41 10.27 3.41
N GLY A 132 4.41 9.42 3.67
CA GLY A 132 4.29 8.30 4.64
C GLY A 132 3.50 7.09 4.12
N VAL A 133 2.70 7.23 3.07
CA VAL A 133 1.90 6.16 2.47
C VAL A 133 2.79 5.15 1.75
N LYS A 134 2.40 3.87 1.83
CA LYS A 134 3.01 2.77 1.07
C LYS A 134 1.92 2.01 0.33
N SER A 135 2.20 1.57 -0.88
CA SER A 135 1.35 0.64 -1.61
C SER A 135 2.10 -0.57 -2.14
N LEU A 136 1.41 -1.70 -2.25
CA LEU A 136 1.89 -2.90 -2.92
C LEU A 136 0.85 -3.35 -3.95
N VAL A 137 1.30 -3.54 -5.19
CA VAL A 137 0.53 -4.24 -6.23
C VAL A 137 0.39 -5.71 -5.83
N TRP A 138 -0.85 -6.16 -5.64
CA TRP A 138 -1.14 -7.55 -5.41
C TRP A 138 -0.94 -8.35 -6.70
N LYS A 139 -0.07 -9.36 -6.67
CA LYS A 139 0.39 -10.09 -7.86
C LYS A 139 -0.50 -11.28 -8.24
N ASP A 140 -1.20 -11.88 -7.27
CA ASP A 140 -2.10 -12.99 -7.51
C ASP A 140 -3.47 -12.46 -7.96
N ALA A 141 -3.68 -12.38 -9.26
CA ALA A 141 -4.95 -11.94 -9.86
C ALA A 141 -6.12 -12.91 -9.64
N SER A 142 -5.88 -14.14 -9.13
CA SER A 142 -6.94 -15.10 -8.82
C SER A 142 -7.58 -14.88 -7.44
N LYS A 143 -6.89 -14.14 -6.56
CA LYS A 143 -7.32 -13.86 -5.18
C LYS A 143 -7.41 -12.36 -4.93
N VAL A 144 -8.56 -11.89 -4.47
CA VAL A 144 -8.67 -10.54 -3.89
C VAL A 144 -8.06 -10.57 -2.48
N PRO A 145 -7.05 -9.75 -2.15
CA PRO A 145 -6.38 -9.83 -0.85
C PRO A 145 -7.34 -9.43 0.30
N ALA A 146 -7.23 -10.10 1.43
CA ALA A 146 -7.88 -9.71 2.69
C ALA A 146 -6.96 -8.84 3.56
N TYR A 147 -7.45 -8.36 4.71
CA TYR A 147 -6.63 -7.64 5.70
C TYR A 147 -5.32 -8.37 5.99
N ALA A 148 -5.36 -9.67 6.31
CA ALA A 148 -4.19 -10.43 6.72
C ALA A 148 -3.15 -10.60 5.59
N ASP A 149 -3.61 -10.66 4.34
CA ASP A 149 -2.74 -10.66 3.16
C ASP A 149 -1.98 -9.33 3.07
N CYS A 150 -2.70 -8.20 3.09
CA CYS A 150 -2.12 -6.86 2.98
C CYS A 150 -1.22 -6.50 4.19
N ALA A 151 -1.69 -6.78 5.42
CA ALA A 151 -0.98 -6.55 6.68
C ALA A 151 0.24 -7.48 6.87
N GLY A 152 0.41 -8.49 6.02
CA GLY A 152 1.60 -9.33 6.00
C GLY A 152 2.77 -8.75 5.19
N VAL A 153 2.50 -7.80 4.28
CA VAL A 153 3.44 -7.45 3.20
C VAL A 153 3.58 -5.96 2.90
N VAL A 154 2.58 -5.11 3.16
CA VAL A 154 2.62 -3.72 2.65
C VAL A 154 3.68 -2.86 3.34
N ASP A 155 3.97 -3.09 4.62
CA ASP A 155 4.95 -2.28 5.35
C ASP A 155 6.39 -2.60 4.95
N THR A 156 6.64 -3.83 4.53
CA THR A 156 7.97 -4.39 4.22
C THR A 156 8.29 -4.43 2.73
N LEU A 157 7.30 -4.70 1.88
CA LEU A 157 7.44 -4.81 0.43
C LEU A 157 6.75 -3.68 -0.34
N GLY A 158 5.91 -2.88 0.33
CA GLY A 158 5.24 -1.75 -0.29
C GLY A 158 6.20 -0.58 -0.54
N THR A 159 5.87 0.20 -1.56
CA THR A 159 6.63 1.35 -2.04
C THR A 159 5.81 2.63 -1.90
N SER A 160 6.49 3.76 -1.66
CA SER A 160 5.90 5.11 -1.75
C SER A 160 6.01 5.71 -3.16
N THR A 161 6.51 4.95 -4.14
CA THR A 161 6.48 5.34 -5.55
C THR A 161 5.09 5.16 -6.15
N GLU A 162 4.79 5.99 -7.13
CA GLU A 162 3.58 5.95 -7.95
C GLU A 162 3.33 4.57 -8.58
N VAL A 163 2.06 4.21 -8.73
CA VAL A 163 1.65 2.92 -9.31
C VAL A 163 0.91 3.13 -10.62
N ASN A 164 1.40 2.53 -11.70
CA ASN A 164 0.67 2.48 -12.97
C ASN A 164 -0.60 1.64 -12.79
N LEU A 165 -1.76 2.24 -13.05
CA LEU A 165 -3.07 1.63 -12.86
C LEU A 165 -3.51 0.88 -14.12
N LYS A 166 -4.28 -0.19 -13.89
CA LYS A 166 -5.05 -0.90 -14.92
C LYS A 166 -6.32 -1.47 -14.29
N THR A 167 -7.38 -1.61 -15.07
CA THR A 167 -8.61 -2.28 -14.61
C THR A 167 -8.31 -3.69 -14.09
N GLY A 168 -8.94 -4.08 -12.98
CA GLY A 168 -8.71 -5.36 -12.29
C GLY A 168 -7.46 -5.40 -11.41
N LEU A 169 -6.65 -4.34 -11.35
CA LEU A 169 -5.54 -4.25 -10.41
C LEU A 169 -6.04 -4.14 -8.96
N ALA A 170 -5.50 -4.96 -8.06
CA ALA A 170 -5.69 -4.81 -6.62
C ALA A 170 -4.40 -4.27 -5.96
N LEU A 171 -4.59 -3.33 -5.05
CA LEU A 171 -3.54 -2.65 -4.28
C LEU A 171 -3.80 -2.88 -2.80
N CYS A 172 -2.76 -3.23 -2.06
CA CYS A 172 -2.71 -3.07 -0.60
C CYS A 172 -2.07 -1.71 -0.31
N VAL A 173 -2.65 -0.90 0.56
CA VAL A 173 -2.17 0.43 0.93
C VAL A 173 -2.05 0.54 2.45
N SER A 174 -0.92 1.03 2.94
CA SER A 174 -0.80 1.57 4.30
C SER A 174 -0.99 3.07 4.22
N THR A 175 -1.94 3.60 4.97
CA THR A 175 -2.10 5.04 5.15
C THR A 175 -1.04 5.59 6.10
N ASN A 176 -0.90 6.92 6.18
CA ASN A 176 0.02 7.56 7.12
C ASN A 176 -0.47 7.49 8.57
N ASP A 177 -1.79 7.53 8.83
CA ASP A 177 -2.37 7.44 10.19
C ASP A 177 -2.51 5.99 10.67
N GLY A 178 -1.95 5.03 9.93
CA GLY A 178 -1.80 3.66 10.36
C GLY A 178 -3.06 2.82 10.20
N ARG A 179 -3.94 3.12 9.23
CA ARG A 179 -4.90 2.14 8.72
C ARG A 179 -4.28 1.26 7.64
N LEU A 180 -5.10 0.34 7.15
CA LEU A 180 -4.79 -0.51 6.02
C LEU A 180 -5.96 -0.44 5.06
N ALA A 181 -5.70 -0.22 3.77
CA ALA A 181 -6.73 -0.22 2.74
C ALA A 181 -6.43 -1.23 1.65
N ARG A 182 -7.48 -1.74 1.01
CA ARG A 182 -7.42 -2.42 -0.27
C ARG A 182 -8.20 -1.62 -1.29
N LEU A 183 -7.55 -1.27 -2.40
CA LEU A 183 -8.17 -0.59 -3.53
C LEU A 183 -8.14 -1.54 -4.73
N THR A 184 -9.29 -1.81 -5.35
CA THR A 184 -9.39 -2.62 -6.57
C THR A 184 -9.94 -1.76 -7.71
N VAL A 185 -9.16 -1.56 -8.75
CA VAL A 185 -9.54 -0.73 -9.92
C VAL A 185 -10.67 -1.39 -10.69
N LYS A 186 -11.84 -0.75 -10.75
CA LYS A 186 -13.04 -1.20 -11.47
C LYS A 186 -13.13 -0.59 -12.86
N GLU A 187 -12.79 0.69 -12.96
CA GLU A 187 -12.80 1.43 -14.22
C GLU A 187 -11.68 2.49 -14.22
N LEU A 188 -11.14 2.75 -15.40
CA LEU A 188 -10.27 3.89 -15.70
C LEU A 188 -10.81 4.53 -16.98
N SER A 189 -11.06 5.82 -16.96
CA SER A 189 -11.61 6.57 -18.08
C SER A 189 -11.01 7.98 -18.15
N GLY A 190 -11.21 8.66 -19.28
CA GLY A 190 -10.55 9.94 -19.57
C GLY A 190 -9.05 9.83 -19.87
N LEU A 191 -8.43 10.96 -20.15
CA LEU A 191 -6.99 11.12 -20.40
C LEU A 191 -6.54 12.48 -19.85
N ALA A 192 -5.24 12.63 -19.56
CA ALA A 192 -4.67 13.87 -19.01
C ALA A 192 -5.52 14.43 -17.84
N SER A 193 -5.98 15.68 -17.91
CA SER A 193 -6.80 16.35 -16.90
C SER A 193 -8.18 15.73 -16.64
N ASP A 194 -8.67 14.90 -17.56
CA ASP A 194 -10.04 14.35 -17.50
C ASP A 194 -10.03 12.93 -16.92
N THR A 195 -8.87 12.48 -16.43
CA THR A 195 -8.67 11.13 -15.87
C THR A 195 -9.58 10.90 -14.67
N THR A 196 -10.35 9.82 -14.72
CA THR A 196 -11.18 9.33 -13.61
C THR A 196 -10.90 7.86 -13.37
N GLY A 197 -10.80 7.46 -12.11
CA GLY A 197 -10.70 6.07 -11.70
C GLY A 197 -11.79 5.71 -10.71
N ILE A 198 -12.48 4.59 -10.95
CA ILE A 198 -13.46 4.02 -10.01
C ILE A 198 -12.85 2.80 -9.34
N PHE A 199 -12.89 2.74 -8.02
CA PHE A 199 -12.27 1.72 -7.19
C PHE A 199 -13.29 1.09 -6.25
N ASP A 200 -13.28 -0.24 -6.11
CA ASP A 200 -13.84 -0.89 -4.92
C ASP A 200 -12.81 -0.78 -3.81
N VAL A 201 -13.19 -0.19 -2.68
CA VAL A 201 -12.29 0.07 -1.57
C VAL A 201 -12.81 -0.59 -0.29
N VAL A 202 -11.88 -1.13 0.49
CA VAL A 202 -12.10 -1.54 1.89
C VAL A 202 -11.00 -0.90 2.72
N VAL A 203 -11.37 -0.21 3.79
CA VAL A 203 -10.47 0.37 4.79
C VAL A 203 -10.67 -0.39 6.09
N TRP A 204 -9.56 -0.79 6.72
CA TRP A 204 -9.52 -1.50 7.98
C TRP A 204 -8.80 -0.68 9.05
N SER A 205 -9.25 -0.80 10.30
CA SER A 205 -8.40 -0.54 11.45
C SER A 205 -7.19 -1.49 11.41
N ARG A 206 -6.03 -1.06 11.93
CA ARG A 206 -4.90 -1.98 12.15
C ARG A 206 -4.96 -2.66 13.51
#